data_AF-A0A7X9RKK4-F1
#
_entry.id   AF-A0A7X9RKK4-F1
#
_cell.length_a   1.000
_cell.length_b   1.000
_cell.length_c   1.000
_cell.angle_alpha   90.00
_cell.angle_beta   90.00
_cell.angle_gamma   90.00
#
_symmetry.space_group_name_H-M   'P 1'
#
loop_
_entity.id
_entity.type
_entity.pdbx_description
1 polymer ?
#
loop_
_entity_poly.entity_id
_entity_poly.type
_entity_poly.pdbx_seq_one_letter_code
_entity_poly.pdbx_strand_id
1 'polypeptide(L)'
;MANTIITAQIDTELKENVEKIFSKLGISPSSAIQMSYSQIVLTRGLPLHLYLPSATPTAIGAMTQTELDTELLKGIKSLKSGRTYTADEVDAQLSKEFGR
;
A
#
# COMPACT_ATOMS: atom_id res chain seq x y z
N MET A 1 -1.33 -38.10 -2.89
CA MET A 1 -1.62 -36.65 -2.83
C MET A 1 -2.96 -36.43 -3.50
N ALA A 2 -3.94 -35.84 -2.82
CA ALA A 2 -5.23 -35.54 -3.42
C ALA A 2 -5.11 -34.21 -4.19
N ASN A 3 -5.38 -34.24 -5.49
CA ASN A 3 -5.44 -33.03 -6.30
C ASN A 3 -6.89 -32.55 -6.33
N THR A 4 -7.12 -31.29 -6.00
CA THR A 4 -8.45 -30.65 -6.03
C THR A 4 -8.46 -29.58 -7.11
N ILE A 5 -9.56 -29.51 -7.86
CA ILE A 5 -9.75 -28.52 -8.92
C ILE A 5 -10.33 -27.25 -8.30
N ILE A 6 -9.73 -26.10 -8.62
CA ILE A 6 -10.22 -24.77 -8.22
C ILE A 6 -10.89 -24.15 -9.45
N THR A 7 -12.14 -23.71 -9.30
CA THR A 7 -12.88 -22.96 -10.33
C THR A 7 -13.26 -21.59 -9.79
N ALA A 8 -13.03 -20.55 -10.60
CA ALA A 8 -13.38 -19.17 -10.27
C ALA A 8 -13.87 -18.46 -11.53
N GLN A 9 -14.82 -17.54 -11.37
CA GLN A 9 -15.21 -16.63 -12.45
C GLN A 9 -14.26 -15.44 -12.44
N ILE A 10 -13.69 -15.12 -13.60
CA ILE A 10 -12.77 -14.01 -13.80
C ILE A 10 -13.17 -13.28 -15.08
N ASP A 11 -13.00 -11.96 -15.09
CA ASP A 11 -13.12 -11.17 -16.31
C ASP A 11 -12.11 -11.63 -17.37
N THR A 12 -12.54 -11.67 -18.63
CA THR A 12 -11.72 -12.19 -19.74
C THR A 12 -10.51 -11.29 -20.01
N GLU A 13 -10.68 -9.97 -19.98
CA GLU A 13 -9.60 -9.02 -20.22
C GLU A 13 -8.56 -9.12 -19.09
N LEU A 14 -9.03 -9.21 -17.84
CA LEU A 14 -8.16 -9.43 -16.69
C LEU A 14 -7.36 -10.72 -16.82
N LYS A 15 -7.99 -11.83 -17.23
CA LYS A 15 -7.31 -13.11 -17.44
C LYS A 15 -6.18 -12.99 -18.45
N GLU A 16 -6.46 -12.42 -19.63
CA GLU A 16 -5.46 -12.27 -20.69
C GLU A 16 -4.29 -11.37 -20.27
N ASN A 17 -4.57 -10.28 -19.56
CA ASN A 17 -3.54 -9.38 -19.05
C ASN A 17 -2.63 -10.07 -18.02
N VAL A 18 -3.21 -10.84 -17.11
CA VAL A 18 -2.47 -11.60 -16.10
C VAL A 18 -1.63 -12.72 -16.75
N GLU A 19 -2.17 -13.44 -17.73
CA GLU A 19 -1.42 -14.48 -18.45
C GLU A 19 -0.19 -13.91 -19.20
N LYS A 20 -0.31 -12.71 -19.78
CA LYS A 20 0.85 -12.01 -20.38
C LYS A 20 1.91 -11.67 -19.34
N ILE A 21 1.52 -11.25 -18.13
CA ILE A 21 2.46 -10.94 -17.04
C ILE A 21 3.14 -12.22 -16.55
N PHE A 22 2.36 -13.27 -16.29
CA PHE A 22 2.89 -14.57 -15.84
C PHE A 22 3.82 -15.21 -16.86
N SER A 23 3.51 -15.11 -18.16
CA SER A 23 4.39 -15.56 -19.24
C SER A 23 5.74 -14.84 -19.22
N LYS A 24 5.76 -13.52 -19.02
CA LYS A 24 7.01 -12.74 -18.88
C LYS A 24 7.83 -13.14 -17.65
N LEU A 25 7.16 -13.59 -16.58
CA LEU A 25 7.80 -14.07 -15.36
C LEU A 25 8.22 -15.55 -15.45
N GLY A 26 7.81 -16.27 -16.51
CA GLY A 26 8.04 -17.71 -16.65
C GLY A 26 7.24 -18.57 -15.67
N ILE A 27 6.11 -18.06 -15.17
CA ILE A 27 5.26 -18.71 -14.16
C ILE A 27 3.95 -19.15 -14.82
N SER A 28 3.45 -20.34 -14.47
CA SER A 28 2.11 -20.77 -14.91
C SER A 28 1.02 -20.20 -13.98
N PRO A 29 -0.21 -19.96 -14.47
CA PRO A 29 -1.32 -19.53 -13.61
C PRO A 29 -1.53 -20.45 -12.40
N SER A 30 -1.44 -21.77 -12.60
CA SER A 30 -1.56 -22.77 -11.53
C SER A 30 -0.47 -22.60 -10.47
N SER A 31 0.78 -22.37 -10.89
CA SER A 31 1.90 -22.12 -9.97
C SER A 31 1.71 -20.83 -9.18
N ALA A 32 1.23 -19.75 -9.83
CA ALA A 32 0.93 -18.48 -9.16
C ALA A 32 -0.16 -18.63 -8.09
N ILE A 33 -1.20 -19.44 -8.37
CA ILE A 33 -2.23 -19.78 -7.37
C ILE A 33 -1.63 -20.57 -6.22
N GLN A 34 -0.86 -21.63 -6.50
CA GLN A 34 -0.20 -22.43 -5.45
C GLN A 34 0.74 -21.60 -4.56
N MET A 35 1.50 -20.68 -5.16
CA MET A 35 2.37 -19.75 -4.43
C MET A 35 1.55 -18.83 -3.53
N SER A 36 0.41 -18.31 -4.00
CA SER A 36 -0.50 -17.49 -3.19
C SER A 36 -1.02 -18.24 -1.96
N TYR A 37 -1.45 -19.50 -2.12
CA TYR A 37 -1.85 -20.34 -0.98
C TYR A 37 -0.71 -20.58 0.00
N SER A 38 0.50 -20.86 -0.51
CA SER A 38 1.68 -21.05 0.33
C SER A 38 1.99 -19.78 1.13
N GLN A 39 1.87 -18.61 0.51
CA GLN A 39 2.07 -17.34 1.18
C GLN A 39 1.05 -17.11 2.29
N ILE A 40 -0.23 -17.43 2.06
CA ILE A 40 -1.29 -17.30 3.10
C ILE A 40 -0.96 -18.17 4.32
N VAL A 41 -0.49 -19.40 4.09
CA VAL A 41 -0.10 -20.31 5.17
C VAL A 41 1.11 -19.75 5.95
N LEU A 42 2.09 -19.19 5.25
CA LEU A 42 3.32 -18.66 5.85
C LEU A 42 3.08 -17.36 6.64
N THR A 43 2.36 -16.40 6.07
CA THR A 43 2.14 -15.09 6.70
C THR A 43 0.94 -15.06 7.63
N ARG A 44 0.09 -16.11 7.60
CA ARG A 44 -1.23 -16.13 8.27
C ARG A 44 -2.07 -14.91 7.90
N GLY A 45 -1.92 -14.42 6.67
CA GLY A 45 -2.56 -13.22 6.17
C GLY A 45 -2.75 -13.26 4.66
N LEU A 46 -3.53 -12.32 4.13
CA LEU A 46 -3.74 -12.24 2.69
C LEU A 46 -2.47 -11.69 2.02
N PRO A 47 -2.00 -12.26 0.88
CA PRO A 47 -0.81 -11.80 0.17
C PRO A 47 -1.06 -10.52 -0.65
N LEU A 48 -2.06 -9.74 -0.24
CA LEU A 48 -2.47 -8.48 -0.85
C LEU A 48 -2.40 -7.42 0.24
N HIS A 49 -1.76 -6.30 -0.07
CA HIS A 49 -1.79 -5.15 0.82
C HIS A 49 -3.14 -4.45 0.66
N LEU A 50 -4.06 -4.75 1.57
CA LEU A 50 -5.38 -4.12 1.62
C LEU A 50 -5.29 -2.75 2.31
N TYR A 51 -4.73 -1.77 1.61
CA TYR A 51 -4.86 -0.37 1.99
C TYR A 51 -5.62 0.38 0.90
N LEU A 52 -6.51 1.27 1.33
CA LEU A 52 -6.91 2.37 0.44
C LEU A 52 -5.65 3.22 0.25
N PRO A 53 -5.26 3.55 -0.99
CA PRO A 53 -4.12 4.45 -1.19
C PRO A 53 -4.36 5.70 -0.33
N SER A 54 -3.46 5.96 0.62
CA SER A 54 -3.57 7.18 1.42
C SER A 54 -3.55 8.34 0.43
N ALA A 55 -4.34 9.39 0.70
CA ALA A 55 -4.26 10.61 -0.09
C ALA A 55 -2.78 10.98 -0.22
N THR A 56 -2.27 11.04 -1.45
CA THR A 56 -0.89 11.45 -1.72
C THR A 56 -0.69 12.79 -1.02
N PRO A 57 0.31 12.93 -0.13
CA PRO A 57 0.57 14.22 0.50
C PRO A 57 0.69 15.28 -0.58
N THR A 58 -0.15 16.31 -0.53
CA THR A 58 -0.13 17.38 -1.53
C THR A 58 1.26 18.00 -1.52
N ALA A 59 1.98 17.86 -2.64
CA ALA A 59 3.30 18.44 -2.76
C ALA A 59 3.22 19.97 -2.66
N ILE A 60 4.18 20.60 -1.99
CA ILE A 60 4.25 22.07 -1.83
C ILE A 60 4.18 22.77 -3.19
N GLY A 61 4.76 22.18 -4.24
CA GLY A 61 4.73 22.74 -5.60
C GLY A 61 3.35 22.75 -6.28
N ALA A 62 2.36 22.03 -5.73
CA ALA A 62 0.99 22.02 -6.23
C ALA A 62 0.04 22.92 -5.41
N MET A 63 0.55 23.56 -4.34
CA MET A 63 -0.24 24.42 -3.45
C MET A 63 -0.23 25.88 -3.93
N THR A 64 -1.35 26.56 -3.76
CA THR A 64 -1.41 28.02 -3.82
C THR A 64 -0.76 28.64 -2.57
N GLN A 65 -0.30 29.90 -2.66
CA GLN A 65 0.28 30.61 -1.51
C GLN A 65 -0.63 30.57 -0.28
N THR A 66 -1.95 30.68 -0.49
CA THR A 66 -2.97 30.62 0.56
C THR A 66 -3.09 29.25 1.24
N GLU A 67 -2.93 28.17 0.49
CA GLU A 67 -2.94 26.81 1.06
C GLU A 67 -1.66 26.55 1.86
N LEU A 68 -0.51 26.99 1.35
CA LEU A 68 0.77 26.91 2.06
C LEU A 68 0.73 27.70 3.37
N ASP A 69 0.24 28.94 3.35
CA ASP A 69 0.09 29.76 4.55
C ASP A 69 -0.84 29.10 5.57
N THR A 70 -1.90 28.45 5.12
CA THR A 70 -2.84 27.71 5.99
C THR A 70 -2.17 26.51 6.66
N GLU A 71 -1.38 25.73 5.93
CA GLU A 71 -0.64 24.60 6.51
C GLU A 71 0.46 25.06 7.48
N LEU A 72 1.18 26.14 7.17
CA LEU A 72 2.18 26.73 8.06
C LEU A 72 1.55 27.29 9.35
N LEU A 73 0.36 27.91 9.25
CA LEU A 73 -0.39 28.39 10.40
C LEU A 73 -0.82 27.24 11.34
N LYS A 74 -1.14 26.05 10.82
CA LYS A 74 -1.40 24.86 11.65
C LYS A 74 -0.16 24.46 12.45
N GLY A 75 1.03 24.54 11.84
CA GLY A 75 2.31 24.31 12.51
C GLY A 75 2.56 25.31 13.64
N ILE A 76 2.43 26.62 13.36
CA ILE A 76 2.59 27.69 14.37
C ILE A 76 1.59 27.53 15.52
N LYS A 77 0.35 27.14 15.23
CA LYS A 77 -0.68 26.90 16.25
C LYS A 77 -0.36 25.69 17.12
N SER A 78 0.24 24.66 16.56
CA SER A 78 0.66 23.44 17.28
C SER A 78 1.86 23.70 18.20
N LEU A 79 2.79 24.55 17.77
CA LEU A 79 3.90 25.01 18.62
C LEU A 79 3.39 25.85 19.80
N LYS A 80 2.43 26.75 19.55
CA LYS A 80 1.80 27.57 20.60
C LYS A 80 0.99 26.76 21.62
N SER A 81 0.50 25.57 21.24
CA SER A 81 -0.26 24.69 22.15
C SER A 81 0.62 23.72 22.94
N GLY A 82 1.95 23.85 22.86
CA GLY A 82 2.90 23.01 23.60
C GLY A 82 3.05 21.58 23.06
N ARG A 83 2.52 21.29 21.86
CA ARG A 83 2.78 20.02 21.16
C ARG A 83 4.13 20.10 20.45
N THR A 84 5.19 20.00 21.23
CA THR A 84 6.55 19.81 20.73
C THR A 84 6.84 18.31 20.72
N TYR A 85 7.30 17.81 19.59
CA TYR A 85 7.80 16.44 19.47
C TYR A 85 9.31 16.50 19.37
N THR A 86 9.97 15.56 20.04
CA THR A 86 11.40 15.30 19.81
C THR A 86 11.61 14.67 18.44
N ALA A 87 12.83 14.77 17.90
CA ALA A 87 13.15 14.14 16.61
C ALA A 87 12.82 12.64 16.61
N ASP A 88 13.13 11.95 17.71
CA ASP A 88 12.86 10.51 17.86
C ASP A 88 11.36 10.18 17.85
N GLU A 89 10.52 11.02 18.46
CA GLU A 89 9.05 10.84 18.45
C GLU A 89 8.46 11.10 17.06
N VAL A 90 8.99 12.10 16.34
CA VAL A 90 8.59 12.40 14.96
C VAL A 90 8.95 11.23 14.05
N ASP A 91 10.17 10.72 14.15
CA ASP A 91 10.64 9.59 13.33
C ASP A 91 9.82 8.33 13.61
N ALA A 92 9.56 8.02 14.89
CA ALA A 92 8.72 6.88 15.26
C ALA A 92 7.29 6.99 14.74
N GLN A 93 6.71 8.19 14.76
CA GLN A 93 5.35 8.42 14.28
C GLN A 93 5.27 8.37 12.74
N LEU A 94 6.26 8.92 12.04
CA LEU A 94 6.35 8.86 10.58
C LEU A 94 6.60 7.44 10.08
N SER A 95 7.49 6.66 10.71
CA SER A 95 7.69 5.25 10.37
C SER A 95 6.45 4.41 10.61
N LYS A 96 5.66 4.72 11.66
CA LYS A 96 4.39 4.04 11.94
C LYS A 96 3.28 4.38 10.92
N GLU A 97 3.22 5.63 10.48
CA GLU A 97 2.13 6.13 9.61
C GLU A 97 2.41 5.90 8.12
N PHE A 98 3.67 5.99 7.70
CA PHE A 98 4.09 5.86 6.29
C PHE A 98 4.92 4.62 5.98
N GLY A 99 5.20 3.76 6.98
CA GLY A 99 5.80 2.45 6.79
C GLY A 99 7.18 2.46 6.12
N ARG A 100 7.97 3.54 6.30
CA ARG A 100 9.37 3.61 5.87
C ARG A 100 10.31 3.33 7.02
#